data_AF-A0A1R1X3F1-F1
#
_entry.id   AF-A0A1R1X3F1-F1
#
_cell.length_a   1.000
_cell.length_b   1.000
_cell.length_c   1.000
_cell.angle_alpha   90.00
_cell.angle_beta   90.00
_cell.angle_gamma   90.00
#
_symmetry.space_group_name_H-M   'P 1'
#
loop_
_entity.id
_entity.type
_entity.pdbx_description
1 polymer ?
#
loop_
_entity_poly.entity_id
_entity_poly.type
_entity_poly.pdbx_seq_one_letter_code
_entity_poly.pdbx_strand_id
1 'polypeptide(L)'
;MNTPVPVGPSRARPDWAMDPEKIDDELNKVPLFMRSAPEDISGEENVHLQAIQSLVYDGTPDEIGENFKEQGNDCFKIKKFADAVKFYSQGLEQELTDMKLKESLLLNRAAANLQLGKPNSSLLSEN
;
A
#
# COMPACT_ATOMS: atom_id res chain seq x y z
N MET A 1 3.66 42.67 -24.49
CA MET A 1 3.44 41.34 -23.89
C MET A 1 4.08 40.33 -24.83
N ASN A 2 5.17 39.69 -24.42
CA ASN A 2 6.03 38.88 -25.31
C ASN A 2 5.77 37.40 -24.99
N THR A 3 4.99 36.71 -25.81
CA THR A 3 4.90 35.24 -25.72
C THR A 3 6.12 34.66 -26.44
N PRO A 4 6.88 33.73 -25.82
CA PRO A 4 8.05 33.17 -26.47
C PRO A 4 7.60 32.32 -27.67
N VAL A 5 8.08 32.68 -28.85
CA VAL A 5 7.85 31.95 -30.10
C VAL A 5 8.51 30.56 -29.96
N PRO A 6 7.80 29.45 -30.23
CA PRO A 6 8.37 28.12 -30.12
C PRO A 6 9.51 27.95 -31.15
N VAL A 7 10.74 27.82 -30.66
CA VAL A 7 11.95 27.62 -31.47
C VAL A 7 12.14 26.12 -31.73
N GLY A 8 11.86 25.70 -32.97
CA GLY A 8 12.12 24.35 -33.47
C GLY A 8 10.89 23.69 -34.13
N PRO A 9 11.07 22.61 -34.92
CA PRO A 9 9.95 21.86 -35.48
C PRO A 9 9.12 21.29 -34.33
N SER A 10 7.89 21.77 -34.19
CA SER A 10 6.93 21.21 -33.23
C SER A 10 6.63 19.79 -33.67
N ARG A 11 7.05 18.79 -32.88
CA ARG A 11 6.52 17.43 -33.05
C ARG A 11 5.02 17.52 -32.80
N ALA A 12 4.22 17.06 -33.76
CA ALA A 12 2.79 16.91 -33.52
C ALA A 12 2.62 15.99 -32.31
N ARG A 13 2.00 16.50 -31.24
CA ARG A 13 1.62 15.67 -30.11
C ARG A 13 0.60 14.66 -30.65
N PRO A 14 0.76 13.35 -30.40
CA PRO A 14 -0.23 12.38 -30.82
C PRO A 14 -1.51 12.55 -30.00
N ASP A 15 -2.66 12.20 -30.58
CA ASP A 15 -3.98 12.41 -29.97
C ASP A 15 -4.18 11.68 -28.64
N TRP A 16 -3.37 10.64 -28.36
CA TRP A 16 -3.42 9.87 -27.12
C TRP A 16 -2.57 10.47 -25.98
N ALA A 17 -1.74 11.47 -26.24
CA ALA A 17 -0.88 12.05 -25.22
C ALA A 17 -1.64 13.05 -24.35
N MET A 18 -1.36 13.01 -23.05
CA MET A 18 -1.98 13.86 -22.03
C MET A 18 -1.83 15.35 -22.32
N ASP A 19 -2.82 16.14 -21.91
CA ASP A 19 -2.85 17.60 -22.10
C ASP A 19 -2.01 18.32 -21.02
N PRO A 20 -0.90 19.01 -21.36
CA PRO A 20 -0.04 19.74 -20.43
C PRO A 20 -0.75 20.71 -19.51
N GLU A 21 -1.81 21.34 -20.02
CA GLU A 21 -2.55 22.33 -19.26
C GLU A 21 -3.47 21.68 -18.22
N LYS A 22 -3.76 20.38 -18.37
CA LYS A 22 -4.62 19.56 -17.50
C LYS A 22 -3.94 18.29 -16.99
N ILE A 23 -2.61 18.23 -17.02
CA ILE A 23 -1.83 17.06 -16.58
C ILE A 23 -2.23 16.64 -15.17
N ASP A 24 -2.43 17.60 -14.25
CA ASP A 24 -2.76 17.27 -12.86
C ASP A 24 -4.09 16.51 -12.75
N ASP A 25 -5.11 16.91 -13.52
CA ASP A 25 -6.43 16.26 -13.52
C ASP A 25 -6.38 14.89 -14.22
N GLU A 26 -5.59 14.76 -15.27
CA GLU A 26 -5.41 13.51 -15.99
C GLU A 26 -4.58 12.49 -15.20
N LEU A 27 -3.54 12.93 -14.50
CA LEU A 27 -2.75 12.09 -13.61
C LEU A 27 -3.55 11.63 -12.39
N ASN A 28 -4.42 12.48 -11.84
CA ASN A 28 -5.30 12.07 -10.74
C ASN A 28 -6.26 10.93 -11.12
N LYS A 29 -6.53 10.70 -12.41
CA LYS A 29 -7.34 9.55 -12.89
C LYS A 29 -6.55 8.26 -12.97
N VAL A 30 -5.23 8.33 -13.04
CA VAL A 30 -4.37 7.15 -13.11
C VAL A 30 -4.06 6.70 -11.69
N PRO A 31 -4.44 5.46 -11.31
CA PRO A 31 -4.22 4.94 -9.96
C PRO A 31 -2.83 5.15 -9.38
N LEU A 32 -1.79 5.00 -10.21
CA LEU A 32 -0.40 5.14 -9.79
C LEU A 32 -0.04 6.57 -9.36
N PHE A 33 -0.77 7.57 -9.82
CA PHE A 33 -0.52 8.99 -9.57
C PHE A 33 -1.66 9.68 -8.80
N MET A 34 -2.69 8.92 -8.40
CA MET A 34 -3.85 9.43 -7.67
C MET A 34 -3.43 9.94 -6.28
N ARG A 35 -3.80 11.18 -5.95
CA ARG A 35 -3.41 11.83 -4.68
C ARG A 35 -4.22 11.36 -3.46
N SER A 36 -5.37 10.75 -3.68
CA SER A 36 -6.28 10.28 -2.63
C SER A 36 -6.98 9.01 -3.08
N ALA A 37 -6.96 7.96 -2.26
CA ALA A 37 -7.72 6.75 -2.56
C ALA A 37 -9.24 7.03 -2.49
N PRO A 38 -10.05 6.54 -3.43
CA PRO A 38 -11.50 6.64 -3.34
C PRO A 38 -11.99 5.78 -2.17
N GLU A 39 -13.03 6.25 -1.48
CA GLU A 39 -13.60 5.57 -0.31
C GLU A 39 -14.32 4.26 -0.68
N ASP A 40 -14.73 4.11 -1.94
CA ASP A 40 -15.42 2.93 -2.44
C ASP A 40 -14.72 2.35 -3.68
N ILE A 41 -13.87 1.34 -3.46
CA ILE A 41 -13.07 0.64 -4.48
C ILE A 41 -13.96 -0.38 -5.26
N SER A 42 -15.21 -0.59 -4.83
CA SER A 42 -16.10 -1.65 -5.34
C SER A 42 -16.95 -1.27 -6.56
N GLY A 43 -17.00 0.01 -6.95
CA GLY A 43 -17.79 0.48 -8.09
C GLY A 43 -17.23 0.13 -9.48
N GLU A 44 -18.09 0.00 -10.49
CA GLU A 44 -17.75 -0.33 -11.89
C GLU A 44 -16.75 0.65 -12.54
N GLU A 45 -16.62 1.88 -12.03
CA GLU A 45 -15.63 2.86 -12.52
C GLU A 45 -14.18 2.53 -12.10
N ASN A 46 -13.98 1.56 -11.20
CA ASN A 46 -12.70 1.24 -10.58
C ASN A 46 -12.02 -0.01 -11.15
N VAL A 47 -12.32 -0.42 -12.40
CA VAL A 47 -11.70 -1.61 -13.03
C VAL A 47 -10.17 -1.57 -12.96
N HIS A 48 -9.57 -0.40 -13.17
CA HIS A 48 -8.11 -0.24 -13.09
C HIS A 48 -7.57 -0.36 -11.66
N LEU A 49 -8.31 0.12 -10.65
CA LEU A 49 -7.94 -0.06 -9.24
C LEU A 49 -8.10 -1.51 -8.80
N GLN A 50 -9.15 -2.19 -9.27
CA GLN A 50 -9.34 -3.62 -9.02
C GLN A 50 -8.23 -4.45 -9.65
N ALA A 51 -7.85 -4.14 -10.90
CA ALA A 51 -6.74 -4.81 -11.57
C ALA A 51 -5.42 -4.63 -10.79
N ILE A 52 -5.12 -3.41 -10.31
CA ILE A 52 -3.92 -3.15 -9.49
C ILE A 52 -4.01 -3.84 -8.11
N GLN A 53 -5.20 -3.86 -7.50
CA GLN A 53 -5.42 -4.57 -6.25
C GLN A 53 -5.24 -6.08 -6.44
N SER A 54 -5.65 -6.63 -7.58
CA SER A 54 -5.38 -8.02 -7.94
C SER A 54 -3.88 -8.29 -8.09
N LEU A 55 -3.07 -7.33 -8.55
CA LEU A 55 -1.61 -7.49 -8.59
C LEU A 55 -1.00 -7.68 -7.19
N VAL A 56 -1.62 -7.15 -6.13
CA VAL A 56 -1.17 -7.39 -4.75
C VAL A 56 -1.35 -8.86 -4.35
N TYR A 57 -2.30 -9.56 -4.98
CA TYR A 57 -2.57 -10.98 -4.80
C TYR A 57 -2.02 -11.85 -5.94
N ASP A 58 -1.24 -11.28 -6.86
CA ASP A 58 -0.65 -12.00 -7.99
C ASP A 58 0.68 -12.61 -7.54
N GLY A 59 0.60 -13.80 -6.96
CA GLY A 59 1.72 -14.51 -6.37
C GLY A 59 1.26 -15.80 -5.72
N THR A 60 2.21 -16.66 -5.34
CA THR A 60 1.89 -17.82 -4.51
C THR A 60 1.37 -17.37 -3.14
N PRO A 61 0.48 -18.14 -2.48
CA PRO A 61 0.01 -17.80 -1.13
C PRO A 61 1.15 -17.55 -0.14
N ASP A 62 2.29 -18.23 -0.32
CA ASP A 62 3.50 -18.07 0.47
C ASP A 62 4.18 -16.70 0.23
N GLU A 63 4.30 -16.25 -1.01
CA GLU A 63 4.84 -14.91 -1.34
C GLU A 63 3.94 -13.79 -0.79
N ILE A 64 2.62 -13.96 -0.89
CA ILE A 64 1.66 -13.03 -0.31
C ILE A 64 1.82 -12.99 1.22
N GLY A 65 1.96 -14.14 1.86
CA GLY A 65 2.24 -14.26 3.30
C GLY A 65 3.54 -13.59 3.73
N GLU A 66 4.60 -13.70 2.91
CA GLU A 66 5.88 -13.05 3.16
C GLU A 66 5.76 -11.52 3.07
N ASN A 67 5.04 -11.01 2.06
CA ASN A 67 4.77 -9.57 1.95
C ASN A 67 4.00 -9.04 3.18
N PHE A 68 2.95 -9.74 3.63
CA PHE A 68 2.23 -9.37 4.85
C PHE A 68 3.10 -9.43 6.12
N LYS A 69 4.01 -10.40 6.21
CA LYS A 69 5.01 -10.48 7.29
C LYS A 69 5.89 -9.23 7.30
N GLU A 70 6.38 -8.78 6.15
CA GLU A 70 7.22 -7.58 6.04
C GLU A 70 6.46 -6.30 6.42
N GLN A 71 5.23 -6.12 5.92
CA GLN A 71 4.38 -4.98 6.30
C GLN A 71 4.08 -4.96 7.80
N GLY A 72 3.80 -6.12 8.40
CA GLY A 72 3.62 -6.26 9.84
C GLY A 72 4.89 -5.93 10.63
N ASN A 73 6.06 -6.35 10.15
CA ASN A 73 7.35 -6.06 10.77
C ASN A 73 7.64 -4.55 10.76
N ASP A 74 7.35 -3.86 9.67
CA ASP A 74 7.53 -2.42 9.58
C ASP A 74 6.58 -1.66 10.53
N CYS A 75 5.32 -2.10 10.63
CA CYS A 75 4.38 -1.59 11.63
C CYS A 75 4.87 -1.82 13.07
N PHE A 76 5.48 -2.98 13.33
CA PHE A 76 6.06 -3.31 14.62
C PHE A 76 7.24 -2.40 14.98
N LYS A 77 8.12 -2.08 14.02
CA LYS A 77 9.24 -1.13 14.20
C LYS A 77 8.77 0.27 14.60
N ILE A 78 7.69 0.76 13.99
CA ILE A 78 7.10 2.08 14.30
C ILE A 78 6.15 2.06 15.52
N LYS A 79 6.14 0.97 16.30
CA LYS A 79 5.30 0.76 17.50
C LYS A 79 3.79 0.82 17.23
N LYS A 80 3.36 0.67 15.98
CA LYS A 80 1.94 0.51 15.62
C LYS A 80 1.52 -0.95 15.75
N PHE A 81 1.50 -1.44 17.00
CA PHE A 81 1.24 -2.86 17.29
C PHE A 81 -0.16 -3.31 16.85
N ALA A 82 -1.17 -2.44 16.94
CA ALA A 82 -2.54 -2.76 16.50
C ALA A 82 -2.62 -3.03 15.00
N ASP A 83 -1.93 -2.24 14.17
CA ASP A 83 -1.90 -2.44 12.72
C ASP A 83 -1.02 -3.65 12.35
N ALA A 84 0.11 -3.85 13.05
CA ALA A 84 0.94 -5.05 12.88
C ALA A 84 0.13 -6.36 13.07
N VAL A 85 -0.74 -6.42 14.09
CA VAL A 85 -1.62 -7.58 14.33
C VAL A 85 -2.57 -7.82 13.16
N LYS A 86 -3.10 -6.77 12.54
CA LYS A 86 -3.99 -6.89 11.37
C LYS A 86 -3.24 -7.49 10.19
N PHE A 87 -2.06 -6.95 9.85
CA PHE A 87 -1.26 -7.46 8.74
C PHE A 87 -0.84 -8.92 8.93
N TYR A 88 -0.41 -9.31 10.14
CA TYR A 88 -0.10 -10.72 10.41
C TYR A 88 -1.32 -11.63 10.33
N SER A 89 -2.52 -11.13 10.67
CA SER A 89 -3.75 -11.91 10.57
C SER A 89 -4.19 -12.11 9.12
N GLN A 90 -4.06 -11.07 8.28
CA GLN A 90 -4.31 -11.16 6.84
C GLN A 90 -3.36 -12.15 6.13
N GLY A 91 -2.10 -12.20 6.56
CA GLY A 91 -1.15 -13.21 6.07
C GLY A 91 -1.57 -14.63 6.45
N LEU A 92 -2.13 -14.83 7.65
CA LEU A 92 -2.61 -16.14 8.13
C LEU A 92 -3.95 -16.58 7.52
N GLU A 93 -4.71 -15.65 6.92
CA GLU A 93 -5.92 -15.96 6.15
C GLU A 93 -5.60 -16.62 4.81
N GLN A 94 -4.36 -16.47 4.32
CA GLN A 94 -3.90 -17.16 3.11
C GLN A 94 -3.63 -18.65 3.40
N GLU A 95 -3.90 -19.50 2.41
CA GLU A 95 -3.56 -20.94 2.47
C GLU A 95 -2.05 -21.15 2.27
N LEU A 96 -1.27 -20.75 3.27
CA LEU A 96 0.19 -20.90 3.31
C LEU A 96 0.57 -22.38 3.26
N THR A 97 1.45 -22.73 2.33
CA THR A 97 2.04 -24.07 2.21
C THR A 97 3.29 -24.19 3.07
N ASP A 98 4.06 -23.10 3.22
CA ASP A 98 5.22 -23.06 4.12
C ASP A 98 4.81 -22.96 5.61
N MET A 99 4.98 -24.07 6.32
CA MET A 99 4.74 -24.13 7.77
C MET A 99 5.64 -23.19 8.56
N LYS A 100 6.89 -22.96 8.12
CA LYS A 100 7.82 -22.06 8.84
C LYS A 100 7.35 -20.61 8.78
N LEU A 101 6.86 -20.19 7.61
CA LEU A 101 6.29 -18.86 7.43
C LEU A 101 5.05 -18.67 8.32
N LYS A 102 4.17 -19.68 8.35
CA LYS A 102 2.99 -19.69 9.23
C LYS A 102 3.36 -19.60 10.72
N GLU A 103 4.35 -20.36 11.16
CA GLU A 103 4.88 -20.29 12.52
C GLU A 103 5.42 -18.90 12.85
N SER A 104 6.20 -18.30 11.94
CA SER A 104 6.75 -16.95 12.10
C SER A 104 5.65 -15.89 12.24
N LEU A 105 4.60 -15.96 11.40
CA LEU A 105 3.46 -15.05 11.47
C LEU A 105 2.70 -15.17 12.81
N LEU A 106 2.46 -16.40 13.28
CA LEU A 106 1.82 -16.64 14.57
C LEU A 106 2.65 -16.09 15.73
N LEU A 107 3.97 -16.31 15.72
CA LEU A 107 4.88 -15.81 16.73
C LEU A 107 4.91 -14.28 16.76
N ASN A 108 5.03 -13.64 15.60
CA ASN A 108 5.07 -12.18 15.49
C ASN A 108 3.74 -11.54 15.90
N ARG A 109 2.60 -12.17 15.56
CA ARG A 109 1.27 -11.76 16.05
C ARG A 109 1.17 -11.85 17.56
N ALA A 110 1.67 -12.93 18.17
CA ALA A 110 1.70 -13.07 19.63
C ALA A 110 2.58 -11.99 20.29
N ALA A 111 3.76 -11.71 19.72
CA ALA A 111 4.63 -10.65 20.19
C ALA A 111 3.98 -9.26 20.08
N ALA A 112 3.29 -8.96 18.98
CA ALA A 112 2.58 -7.70 18.79
C ALA A 112 1.42 -7.54 19.80
N ASN A 113 0.62 -8.60 20.02
CA ASN A 113 -0.42 -8.60 21.04
C ASN A 113 0.14 -8.42 22.46
N LEU A 114 1.31 -9.00 22.75
CA LEU A 114 1.98 -8.81 24.04
C LEU A 114 2.36 -7.34 24.25
N GLN A 115 2.87 -6.67 23.21
CA GLN A 115 3.24 -5.25 23.31
C GLN A 115 2.02 -4.33 23.35
N LEU A 116 0.93 -4.69 22.68
CA LEU A 116 -0.34 -3.96 22.75
C LEU A 116 -0.95 -4.03 24.16
N GLY A 117 -0.84 -5.19 24.82
CA GLY A 117 -1.31 -5.43 26.18
C GLY A 117 -0.41 -4.84 27.27
N LYS A 118 0.78 -4.32 26.93
CA LYS A 118 1.55 -3.54 27.90
C LYS A 118 0.87 -2.18 28.04
N PRO A 119 0.42 -1.79 29.25
CA PRO A 119 0.07 -0.39 29.46
C PRO A 119 1.29 0.45 29.08
N ASN A 120 1.07 1.67 28.58
CA ASN A 120 2.11 2.67 28.29
C ASN A 120 2.84 3.14 29.58
N SER A 121 3.16 2.20 30.48
CA SER A 121 3.82 2.30 31.78
C SER A 121 5.33 2.56 31.64
N SER A 122 5.74 3.24 30.57
CA SER A 122 7.01 3.96 30.52
C SER A 122 6.82 5.47 30.68
N LEU A 123 5.60 5.93 31.04
CA LEU A 123 5.35 7.32 31.47
C LEU A 123 5.42 7.49 32.99
N LEU A 124 6.00 6.53 33.74
CA LEU A 124 6.17 6.61 35.20
C LEU A 124 7.59 6.28 35.66
N SER A 125 8.58 6.91 35.02
CA SER A 125 9.95 7.08 35.53
C SER A 125 10.57 8.20 34.66
N GLU A 126 10.89 9.41 35.07
CA GLU A 126 11.19 10.03 36.37
C GLU A 126 10.96 11.56 36.23
N ASN A 127 10.57 12.20 37.34
CA ASN A 127 10.64 13.65 37.68
C ASN A 127 9.91 14.70 36.82
#